data_AF-A0A521IIL4-F1
#
_entry.id   AF-A0A521IIL4-F1
#
_cell.length_a   1.000
_cell.length_b   1.000
_cell.length_c   1.000
_cell.angle_alpha   90.00
_cell.angle_beta   90.00
_cell.angle_gamma   90.00
#
_symmetry.space_group_name_H-M   'P 1'
#
loop_
_entity.id
_entity.type
_entity.pdbx_description
1 polymer ?
#
loop_
_entity_poly.entity_id
_entity_poly.type
_entity_poly.pdbx_seq_one_letter_code
_entity_poly.pdbx_strand_id
1 'polypeptide(L)'
;MNNKPSAFRAYRPNRFLRVAVFAFFSLAATGCFNLLEKKPDAPAQTAKFGSLTIGEKPAASERKLQVADIESALITVSGFGMGDISDETPIVNGRVSGVTINDIPIGKNRVVTVYARSSVSGTLSNMDGVVMRAITDINAGENSASITWASTPLGSVFNELLRVHKVDVSAIPDADRDFLSTFVVEAQDGAHPLLVDCANIAADYTTGGTAALTTAGALAYQIAPASVSFTVSGAAVPLAARVSDPASDIKPEVADGLHTIAGIAPGSWDVAIVSGDAVLYRATKTFAAGESVSLGTVALTVPAPELTPARTGFTDSVSVEMSCALSGSSIYYTLDGTVPTIDSTHYTG
;
A
#
# COMPACT_ATOMS: atom_id res chain seq x y z
N MET A 1 -21.22 70.66 13.57
CA MET A 1 -21.01 69.36 14.24
C MET A 1 -19.63 68.84 13.84
N ASN A 2 -18.72 68.89 14.82
CA ASN A 2 -17.30 68.48 14.94
C ASN A 2 -16.74 67.52 13.87
N ASN A 3 -15.68 67.88 13.11
CA ASN A 3 -14.24 68.07 13.43
C ASN A 3 -13.37 66.81 13.17
N LYS A 4 -12.64 66.83 12.05
CA LYS A 4 -11.20 66.44 11.96
C LYS A 4 -10.36 67.66 12.42
N PRO A 5 -9.03 67.63 12.66
CA PRO A 5 -8.02 66.57 12.41
C PRO A 5 -6.99 66.38 13.56
N SER A 6 -6.08 65.38 13.48
CA SER A 6 -4.76 65.48 14.12
C SER A 6 -3.78 64.41 13.60
N ALA A 7 -2.61 64.85 13.13
CA ALA A 7 -1.31 64.20 13.33
C ALA A 7 -0.21 65.00 12.58
N PHE A 8 0.67 65.70 13.31
CA PHE A 8 2.01 66.04 12.81
C PHE A 8 3.02 66.25 13.96
N ARG A 9 4.14 65.53 13.84
CA ARG A 9 5.54 65.75 14.31
C ARG A 9 5.93 65.87 15.81
N ALA A 10 6.67 64.84 16.24
CA ALA A 10 8.10 64.80 16.65
C ALA A 10 8.68 65.73 17.75
N TYR A 11 9.30 65.13 18.79
CA TYR A 11 10.61 65.52 19.37
C TYR A 11 11.20 64.44 20.33
N ARG A 12 12.48 64.07 20.15
CA ARG A 12 13.41 63.40 21.12
C ARG A 12 14.25 64.51 21.78
N PRO A 13 14.92 64.41 22.98
CA PRO A 13 15.92 63.36 23.30
C PRO A 13 16.30 63.09 24.80
N ASN A 14 17.17 62.06 24.95
CA ASN A 14 18.12 61.65 26.03
C ASN A 14 18.40 62.55 27.26
N ARG A 15 18.77 61.91 28.40
CA ARG A 15 20.07 62.10 29.11
C ARG A 15 20.27 61.30 30.44
N PHE A 16 21.51 60.80 30.61
CA PHE A 16 22.34 60.53 31.83
C PHE A 16 21.82 59.59 32.95
N LEU A 17 22.48 58.45 33.26
CA LEU A 17 23.76 58.21 33.99
C LEU A 17 23.73 58.55 35.50
N ARG A 18 23.84 57.54 36.39
CA ARG A 18 24.80 57.47 37.53
C ARG A 18 24.67 56.20 38.41
N VAL A 19 25.78 55.49 38.46
CA VAL A 19 26.38 54.54 39.43
C VAL A 19 25.93 54.64 40.90
N ALA A 20 25.77 53.49 41.58
CA ALA A 20 26.20 53.28 42.98
C ALA A 20 26.37 51.78 43.31
N VAL A 21 27.57 51.42 43.78
CA VAL A 21 28.03 50.14 44.34
C VAL A 21 27.71 50.13 45.84
N PHE A 22 27.38 48.98 46.45
CA PHE A 22 27.98 48.51 47.72
C PHE A 22 27.52 47.09 48.08
N ALA A 23 28.51 46.25 48.38
CA ALA A 23 28.39 44.87 48.82
C ALA A 23 28.03 44.76 50.32
N PHE A 24 27.30 43.72 50.69
CA PHE A 24 27.29 43.19 52.06
C PHE A 24 27.31 41.65 52.04
N PHE A 25 28.14 41.11 52.92
CA PHE A 25 28.56 39.71 53.04
C PHE A 25 27.65 38.92 54.00
N SER A 26 27.82 37.58 53.98
CA SER A 26 27.22 36.52 54.81
C SER A 26 25.94 35.90 54.23
N LEU A 27 25.74 34.58 54.20
CA LEU A 27 26.30 33.48 54.99
C LEU A 27 26.28 32.18 54.14
N ALA A 28 27.28 31.32 54.32
CA ALA A 28 27.43 30.05 53.61
C ALA A 28 26.32 29.05 53.98
N ALA A 29 25.74 28.40 52.95
CA ALA A 29 25.13 27.09 53.06
C ALA A 29 25.60 26.25 51.86
N THR A 30 26.41 25.25 52.20
CA THR A 30 26.93 24.16 51.37
C THR A 30 25.86 23.52 50.48
N GLY A 31 26.02 23.65 49.16
CA GLY A 31 25.36 22.84 48.14
C GLY A 31 26.44 22.23 47.24
N CYS A 32 26.42 20.91 47.12
CA CYS A 32 27.47 20.09 46.52
C CYS A 32 27.90 20.55 45.12
N PHE A 33 29.21 20.71 44.95
CA PHE A 33 29.87 20.75 43.65
C PHE A 33 29.72 19.38 42.98
N ASN A 34 28.99 19.32 41.86
CA ASN A 34 29.28 18.35 40.81
C ASN A 34 29.83 19.13 39.63
N LEU A 35 31.16 19.21 39.58
CA LEU A 35 31.91 19.61 38.40
C LEU A 35 31.77 18.47 37.37
N LEU A 36 30.73 18.51 36.55
CA LEU A 36 30.74 17.76 35.30
C LEU A 36 31.71 18.47 34.38
N GLU A 37 32.92 17.95 34.27
CA GLU A 37 33.82 18.27 33.17
C GLU A 37 33.03 18.05 31.86
N LYS A 38 32.78 19.13 31.12
CA LYS A 38 32.24 19.04 29.76
C LYS A 38 33.25 18.24 28.94
N LYS A 39 32.95 16.97 28.71
CA LYS A 39 33.61 16.14 27.70
C LYS A 39 33.71 16.98 26.42
N PRO A 40 34.88 17.11 25.78
CA PRO A 40 34.96 17.81 24.50
C PRO A 40 33.92 17.17 23.58
N ASP A 41 33.09 18.01 22.95
CA ASP A 41 32.05 17.57 22.04
C ASP A 41 32.69 16.55 21.10
N ALA A 42 32.25 15.28 21.17
CA ALA A 42 32.68 14.29 20.21
C ALA A 42 32.40 14.92 18.83
N PRO A 43 33.34 14.86 17.87
CA PRO A 43 33.09 15.40 16.54
C PRO A 43 31.75 14.82 16.09
N ALA A 44 30.81 15.68 15.71
CA ALA A 44 29.48 15.28 15.30
C ALA A 44 29.64 14.10 14.33
N GLN A 45 29.27 12.90 14.76
CA GLN A 45 29.17 11.80 13.82
C GLN A 45 28.14 12.27 12.83
N THR A 46 28.55 12.56 11.60
CA THR A 46 27.60 12.76 10.51
C THR A 46 26.80 11.48 10.45
N ALA A 47 25.56 11.54 10.94
CA ALA A 47 24.69 10.39 11.01
C ALA A 47 24.59 9.80 9.60
N LYS A 48 25.06 8.57 9.44
CA LYS A 48 25.10 7.88 8.15
C LYS A 48 23.77 7.25 7.79
N PHE A 49 22.84 7.22 8.74
CA PHE A 49 21.57 6.52 8.66
C PHE A 49 20.43 7.39 9.22
N GLY A 50 19.22 7.12 8.74
CA GLY A 50 17.95 7.62 9.25
C GLY A 50 16.95 6.49 9.47
N SER A 51 15.79 6.82 10.02
CA SER A 51 14.63 5.93 10.10
C SER A 51 13.49 6.45 9.23
N LEU A 52 12.59 5.54 8.83
CA LEU A 52 11.40 5.86 8.05
C LEU A 52 10.16 5.31 8.76
N THR A 53 9.25 6.20 9.12
CA THR A 53 7.91 5.84 9.60
C THR A 53 6.90 5.96 8.47
N ILE A 54 6.11 4.90 8.25
CA ILE A 54 5.01 4.93 7.28
C ILE A 54 3.75 5.44 7.99
N GLY A 55 3.31 6.65 7.59
CA GLY A 55 2.17 7.34 8.20
C GLY A 55 0.82 6.92 7.61
N GLU A 56 -0.23 7.04 8.42
CA GLU A 56 -1.61 6.86 7.95
C GLU A 56 -2.06 8.01 7.05
N LYS A 57 -2.84 7.70 6.00
CA LYS A 57 -3.68 8.67 5.30
C LYS A 57 -5.16 8.35 5.61
N PRO A 58 -6.05 9.34 5.79
CA PRO A 58 -7.46 9.09 6.05
C PRO A 58 -8.11 8.32 4.89
N ALA A 59 -9.19 7.63 5.21
CA ALA A 59 -9.94 6.78 4.30
C ALA A 59 -10.37 7.53 3.03
N ALA A 60 -10.08 6.97 1.85
CA ALA A 60 -10.74 7.30 0.61
C ALA A 60 -11.26 6.01 -0.04
N SER A 61 -12.54 6.08 -0.40
CA SER A 61 -13.38 5.26 -1.31
C SER A 61 -13.21 3.75 -1.32
N GLU A 62 -14.36 3.08 -1.25
CA GLU A 62 -14.62 1.65 -1.48
C GLU A 62 -13.45 0.84 -2.06
N ARG A 63 -12.95 -0.08 -1.24
CA ARG A 63 -11.85 -0.96 -1.61
C ARG A 63 -12.37 -2.01 -2.57
N LYS A 64 -11.80 -2.03 -3.78
CA LYS A 64 -12.16 -3.00 -4.82
C LYS A 64 -11.51 -4.39 -4.65
N LEU A 65 -10.49 -4.48 -3.79
CA LEU A 65 -9.82 -5.73 -3.42
C LEU A 65 -10.56 -6.44 -2.27
N GLN A 66 -10.59 -7.77 -2.32
CA GLN A 66 -10.99 -8.60 -1.18
C GLN A 66 -9.93 -8.52 -0.08
N VAL A 67 -10.12 -7.63 0.87
CA VAL A 67 -9.18 -7.39 1.97
C VAL A 67 -8.93 -8.66 2.82
N ALA A 68 -9.87 -9.59 2.84
CA ALA A 68 -9.76 -10.87 3.55
C ALA A 68 -8.61 -11.76 3.03
N ASP A 69 -8.16 -11.56 1.78
CA ASP A 69 -7.06 -12.34 1.20
C ASP A 69 -5.68 -11.75 1.57
N ILE A 70 -5.61 -10.55 2.18
CA ILE A 70 -4.33 -9.89 2.54
C ILE A 70 -4.01 -10.16 4.02
N GLU A 71 -2.92 -10.88 4.27
CA GLU A 71 -2.49 -11.30 5.60
C GLU A 71 -1.45 -10.37 6.22
N SER A 72 -0.48 -9.94 5.42
CA SER A 72 0.60 -9.06 5.86
C SER A 72 1.04 -8.13 4.73
N ALA A 73 1.91 -7.19 5.07
CA ALA A 73 2.66 -6.45 4.07
C ALA A 73 4.16 -6.53 4.34
N LEU A 74 4.90 -6.65 3.25
CA LEU A 74 6.36 -6.51 3.25
C LEU A 74 6.69 -5.12 2.74
N ILE A 75 7.28 -4.31 3.60
CA ILE A 75 7.81 -3.00 3.24
C ILE A 75 9.28 -3.18 2.92
N THR A 76 9.73 -2.60 1.81
CA THR A 76 11.13 -2.62 1.38
C THR A 76 11.57 -1.22 0.98
N VAL A 77 12.68 -0.78 1.55
CA VAL A 77 13.35 0.46 1.18
C VAL A 77 14.59 0.12 0.35
N SER A 78 14.65 0.70 -0.84
CA SER A 78 15.67 0.48 -1.83
C SER A 78 16.28 1.79 -2.30
N GLY A 79 17.50 1.74 -2.81
CA GLY A 79 18.12 2.88 -3.45
C GLY A 79 19.43 2.49 -4.13
N PHE A 80 19.98 3.40 -4.91
CA PHE A 80 21.27 3.17 -5.53
C PHE A 80 22.37 3.03 -4.45
N GLY A 81 23.27 2.06 -4.65
CA GLY A 81 24.41 1.82 -3.77
C GLY A 81 24.09 1.26 -2.38
N MET A 82 22.84 0.85 -2.10
CA MET A 82 22.47 0.19 -0.84
C MET A 82 21.85 -1.19 -1.08
N GLY A 83 21.96 -2.07 -0.08
CA GLY A 83 21.15 -3.27 -0.01
C GLY A 83 19.70 -2.93 0.35
N ASP A 84 18.78 -3.81 -0.02
CA ASP A 84 17.38 -3.68 0.36
C ASP A 84 17.21 -3.88 1.87
N ILE A 85 16.44 -2.99 2.49
CA ILE A 85 16.07 -3.09 3.90
C ILE A 85 14.58 -3.31 3.96
N SER A 86 14.17 -4.41 4.58
CA SER A 86 12.76 -4.81 4.60
C SER A 86 12.29 -5.11 6.00
N ASP A 87 11.00 -4.88 6.23
CA ASP A 87 10.30 -5.26 7.44
C ASP A 87 8.91 -5.78 7.08
N GLU A 88 8.46 -6.82 7.78
CA GLU A 88 7.14 -7.42 7.57
C GLU A 88 6.21 -7.02 8.72
N THR A 89 5.00 -6.60 8.37
CA THR A 89 4.03 -6.11 9.34
C THR A 89 2.66 -6.76 9.10
N PRO A 90 1.95 -7.14 10.18
CA PRO A 90 0.57 -7.59 10.03
C PRO A 90 -0.31 -6.45 9.51
N ILE A 91 -1.31 -6.82 8.73
CA ILE A 91 -2.27 -5.88 8.19
C ILE A 91 -3.45 -5.74 9.15
N VAL A 92 -3.69 -4.53 9.67
CA VAL A 92 -4.84 -4.24 10.53
C VAL A 92 -5.89 -3.49 9.69
N ASN A 93 -7.06 -4.09 9.48
CA ASN A 93 -8.13 -3.53 8.63
C ASN A 93 -7.66 -3.19 7.20
N GLY A 94 -6.80 -4.03 6.61
CA GLY A 94 -6.24 -3.80 5.28
C GLY A 94 -5.33 -2.57 5.21
N ARG A 95 -4.62 -2.24 6.29
CA ARG A 95 -3.69 -1.11 6.37
C ARG A 95 -2.40 -1.53 7.06
N VAL A 96 -1.30 -0.94 6.60
CA VAL A 96 -0.05 -0.83 7.32
C VAL A 96 -0.08 0.51 8.07
N SER A 97 0.20 0.50 9.37
CA SER A 97 0.30 1.73 10.17
C SER A 97 1.39 1.59 11.22
N GLY A 98 2.12 2.67 11.47
CA GLY A 98 3.08 2.76 12.59
C GLY A 98 4.32 1.89 12.44
N VAL A 99 4.66 1.47 11.21
CA VAL A 99 5.89 0.72 10.95
C VAL A 99 7.05 1.69 10.81
N THR A 100 8.12 1.41 11.56
CA THR A 100 9.37 2.16 11.53
C THR A 100 10.49 1.26 11.05
N ILE A 101 11.07 1.59 9.89
CA ILE A 101 12.27 0.93 9.38
C ILE A 101 13.48 1.78 9.81
N ASN A 102 14.43 1.15 10.51
CA ASN A 102 15.62 1.81 11.03
C ASN A 102 16.85 1.56 10.15
N ASP A 103 17.95 2.26 10.47
CA ASP A 103 19.27 2.05 9.87
C ASP A 103 19.30 2.16 8.33
N ILE A 104 18.47 3.05 7.78
CA ILE A 104 18.41 3.29 6.33
C ILE A 104 19.52 4.27 5.95
N PRO A 105 20.43 3.92 5.02
CA PRO A 105 21.46 4.84 4.54
C PRO A 105 20.86 6.15 4.04
N ILE A 106 21.37 7.28 4.54
CA ILE A 106 20.94 8.60 4.07
C ILE A 106 21.12 8.72 2.56
N GLY A 107 20.21 9.42 1.89
CA GLY A 107 20.29 9.63 0.45
C GLY A 107 18.95 10.00 -0.15
N LYS A 108 19.03 10.56 -1.37
CA LYS A 108 17.86 11.00 -2.12
C LYS A 108 17.14 9.85 -2.80
N ASN A 109 15.85 10.07 -3.05
CA ASN A 109 15.01 9.24 -3.92
C ASN A 109 15.05 7.75 -3.56
N ARG A 110 14.97 7.42 -2.27
CA ARG A 110 14.80 6.03 -1.82
C ARG A 110 13.43 5.54 -2.24
N VAL A 111 13.39 4.40 -2.91
CA VAL A 111 12.15 3.76 -3.36
C VAL A 111 11.60 2.95 -2.20
N VAL A 112 10.40 3.30 -1.76
CA VAL A 112 9.67 2.56 -0.73
C VAL A 112 8.62 1.72 -1.44
N THR A 113 8.74 0.40 -1.34
CA THR A 113 7.81 -0.56 -1.94
C THR A 113 7.06 -1.29 -0.85
N VAL A 114 5.73 -1.35 -0.97
CA VAL A 114 4.85 -2.09 -0.07
C VAL A 114 4.18 -3.19 -0.87
N TYR A 115 4.56 -4.44 -0.60
CA TYR A 115 3.93 -5.63 -1.16
C TYR A 115 2.79 -6.07 -0.25
N ALA A 116 1.58 -6.24 -0.79
CA ALA A 116 0.56 -7.04 -0.11
C ALA A 116 0.98 -8.52 -0.16
N ARG A 117 0.75 -9.26 0.93
CA ARG A 117 1.07 -10.68 1.02
C ARG A 117 -0.14 -11.48 1.45
N SER A 118 -0.24 -12.68 0.90
CA SER A 118 -1.32 -13.65 1.15
C SER A 118 -0.72 -15.04 1.26
N SER A 119 -1.29 -15.91 2.08
CA SER A 119 -0.90 -17.32 2.10
C SER A 119 -1.72 -18.12 1.11
N VAL A 120 -1.04 -18.66 0.10
CA VAL A 120 -1.63 -19.68 -0.78
C VAL A 120 -1.16 -21.02 -0.26
N SER A 121 -2.10 -21.87 0.16
CA SER A 121 -1.81 -23.20 0.73
C SER A 121 -0.81 -23.18 1.91
N GLY A 122 -0.90 -22.15 2.76
CA GLY A 122 -0.05 -22.00 3.95
C GLY A 122 1.35 -21.45 3.68
N THR A 123 1.66 -21.06 2.44
CA THR A 123 2.92 -20.36 2.10
C THR A 123 2.63 -18.90 1.82
N LEU A 124 3.18 -18.01 2.65
CA LEU A 124 3.03 -16.56 2.51
C LEU A 124 3.87 -16.04 1.34
N SER A 125 3.23 -15.53 0.29
CA SER A 125 3.88 -14.97 -0.89
C SER A 125 3.38 -13.55 -1.18
N ASN A 126 4.15 -12.80 -1.96
CA ASN A 126 3.68 -11.51 -2.47
C ASN A 126 2.47 -11.76 -3.39
N MET A 127 1.47 -10.90 -3.26
CA MET A 127 0.39 -10.81 -4.25
C MET A 127 0.93 -10.05 -5.45
N ASP A 128 1.29 -10.77 -6.50
CA ASP A 128 1.81 -10.17 -7.73
C ASP A 128 0.86 -9.08 -8.25
N GLY A 129 1.42 -7.92 -8.59
CA GLY A 129 0.67 -6.75 -9.05
C GLY A 129 0.00 -5.89 -7.97
N VAL A 130 -0.25 -6.40 -6.75
CA VAL A 130 -0.77 -5.58 -5.62
C VAL A 130 0.40 -4.93 -4.87
N VAL A 131 1.00 -3.92 -5.52
CA VAL A 131 2.18 -3.25 -5.00
C VAL A 131 1.99 -1.74 -5.03
N MET A 132 2.16 -1.10 -3.88
CA MET A 132 2.23 0.36 -3.79
C MET A 132 3.68 0.82 -3.67
N ARG A 133 3.97 1.95 -4.30
CA ARG A 133 5.30 2.56 -4.25
C ARG A 133 5.24 4.04 -3.92
N ALA A 134 6.33 4.54 -3.37
CA ALA A 134 6.61 5.97 -3.24
C ALA A 134 8.12 6.20 -3.34
N ILE A 135 8.50 7.46 -3.51
CA ILE A 135 9.89 7.90 -3.31
C ILE A 135 9.97 8.78 -2.08
N THR A 136 11.07 8.69 -1.34
CA THR A 136 11.34 9.57 -0.21
C THR A 136 12.85 9.82 -0.08
N ASP A 137 13.22 11.04 0.30
CA ASP A 137 14.59 11.32 0.71
C ASP A 137 14.76 10.85 2.16
N ILE A 138 15.87 10.17 2.45
CA ILE A 138 16.22 9.76 3.81
C ILE A 138 17.31 10.67 4.32
N ASN A 139 16.96 11.48 5.31
CA ASN A 139 17.86 12.33 6.07
C ASN A 139 18.26 11.66 7.37
N ALA A 140 19.27 12.22 8.05
CA ALA A 140 19.61 11.82 9.40
C ALA A 140 18.42 11.97 10.35
N GLY A 141 18.21 10.99 11.24
CA GLY A 141 17.10 11.00 12.19
C GLY A 141 15.80 10.48 11.60
N GLU A 142 14.67 10.99 12.11
CA GLU A 142 13.34 10.52 11.74
C GLU A 142 12.87 11.11 10.41
N ASN A 143 12.37 10.24 9.52
CA ASN A 143 11.73 10.59 8.28
C ASN A 143 10.34 9.96 8.22
N SER A 144 9.46 10.48 7.37
CA SER A 144 8.15 9.89 7.13
C SER A 144 7.82 9.85 5.63
N ALA A 145 7.00 8.87 5.25
CA ALA A 145 6.45 8.79 3.90
C ALA A 145 4.98 8.37 3.96
N SER A 146 4.21 8.83 2.97
CA SER A 146 2.84 8.37 2.73
C SER A 146 2.84 7.56 1.44
N ILE A 147 2.51 6.27 1.55
CA ILE A 147 2.49 5.35 0.43
C ILE A 147 1.03 5.05 0.08
N THR A 148 0.64 5.40 -1.15
CA THR A 148 -0.73 5.26 -1.64
C THR A 148 -0.73 4.86 -3.11
N TRP A 149 -1.89 4.50 -3.66
CA TRP A 149 -2.02 4.33 -5.11
C TRP A 149 -1.60 5.59 -5.87
N ALA A 150 -1.91 6.79 -5.36
CA ALA A 150 -1.51 8.05 -6.01
C ALA A 150 0.01 8.28 -6.05
N SER A 151 0.77 7.75 -5.08
CA SER A 151 2.25 7.86 -5.11
C SER A 151 2.90 6.78 -5.99
N THR A 152 2.13 5.75 -6.37
CA THR A 152 2.66 4.54 -7.00
C THR A 152 3.24 4.75 -8.39
N PRO A 153 2.68 5.59 -9.29
CA PRO A 153 3.26 5.81 -10.61
C PRO A 153 4.69 6.37 -10.54
N LEU A 154 4.90 7.45 -9.78
CA LEU A 154 6.23 8.03 -9.60
C LEU A 154 7.20 7.04 -8.94
N GLY A 155 6.75 6.36 -7.88
CA GLY A 155 7.53 5.32 -7.23
C GLY A 155 7.90 4.15 -8.16
N SER A 156 7.02 3.81 -9.10
CA SER A 156 7.25 2.74 -10.07
C SER A 156 8.23 3.18 -11.16
N VAL A 157 8.14 4.41 -11.68
CA VAL A 157 9.16 4.96 -12.58
C VAL A 157 10.54 4.90 -11.93
N PHE A 158 10.69 5.36 -10.69
CA PHE A 158 11.97 5.31 -9.98
C PHE A 158 12.43 3.88 -9.67
N ASN A 159 11.49 2.96 -9.40
CA ASN A 159 11.82 1.55 -9.24
C ASN A 159 12.35 0.94 -10.55
N GLU A 160 11.73 1.22 -11.69
CA GLU A 160 12.19 0.76 -13.01
C GLU A 160 13.57 1.33 -13.35
N LEU A 161 13.78 2.64 -13.12
CA LEU A 161 15.07 3.29 -13.29
C LEU A 161 16.17 2.62 -12.45
N LEU A 162 15.90 2.35 -11.17
CA LEU A 162 16.83 1.70 -10.26
C LEU A 162 17.09 0.23 -10.62
N ARG A 163 16.02 -0.54 -10.85
CA ARG A 163 16.07 -2.00 -10.89
C ARG A 163 16.32 -2.56 -12.28
N VAL A 164 15.75 -1.95 -13.31
CA VAL A 164 15.85 -2.42 -14.69
C VAL A 164 16.92 -1.64 -15.43
N HIS A 165 16.84 -0.32 -15.43
CA HIS A 165 17.78 0.54 -16.17
C HIS A 165 19.09 0.82 -15.43
N LYS A 166 19.21 0.39 -14.16
CA LYS A 166 20.41 0.53 -13.31
C LYS A 166 20.89 1.98 -13.15
N VAL A 167 19.97 2.94 -13.18
CA VAL A 167 20.23 4.37 -13.00
C VAL A 167 20.50 4.67 -11.52
N ASP A 168 21.47 5.55 -11.27
CA ASP A 168 21.63 6.17 -9.95
C ASP A 168 20.49 7.18 -9.71
N VAL A 169 19.39 6.66 -9.17
CA VAL A 169 18.22 7.47 -8.83
C VAL A 169 18.50 8.55 -7.80
N SER A 170 19.58 8.45 -7.01
CA SER A 170 19.97 9.49 -6.05
C SER A 170 20.60 10.72 -6.72
N ALA A 171 21.07 10.56 -7.96
CA ALA A 171 21.64 11.62 -8.78
C ALA A 171 20.62 12.33 -9.68
N ILE A 172 19.36 11.87 -9.73
CA ILE A 172 18.29 12.51 -10.51
C ILE A 172 18.01 13.91 -9.91
N PRO A 173 18.09 14.99 -10.70
CA PRO A 173 17.82 16.34 -10.22
C PRO A 173 16.41 16.50 -9.66
N ASP A 174 16.25 17.36 -8.64
CA ASP A 174 14.94 17.63 -8.04
C ASP A 174 13.94 18.16 -9.08
N ALA A 175 14.41 18.95 -10.05
CA ALA A 175 13.59 19.46 -11.16
C ALA A 175 13.02 18.33 -12.06
N ASP A 176 13.82 17.29 -12.32
CA ASP A 176 13.38 16.13 -13.11
C ASP A 176 12.42 15.26 -12.30
N ARG A 177 12.67 15.10 -11.00
CA ARG A 177 11.75 14.42 -10.08
C ARG A 177 10.39 15.13 -10.04
N ASP A 178 10.39 16.45 -9.93
CA ASP A 178 9.17 17.27 -9.88
C ASP A 178 8.42 17.24 -11.23
N PHE A 179 9.17 17.25 -12.34
CA PHE A 179 8.61 17.02 -13.68
C PHE A 179 7.95 15.64 -13.77
N LEU A 180 8.65 14.57 -13.42
CA LEU A 180 8.13 13.19 -13.47
C LEU A 180 6.90 13.03 -12.58
N SER A 181 6.90 13.64 -11.39
CA SER A 181 5.75 13.66 -10.49
C SER A 181 4.50 14.25 -11.13
N THR A 182 4.65 15.33 -11.91
CA THR A 182 3.55 15.94 -12.65
C THR A 182 3.17 15.09 -13.87
N PHE A 183 4.16 14.62 -14.61
CA PHE A 183 4.00 13.87 -15.85
C PHE A 183 3.23 12.57 -15.65
N VAL A 184 3.51 11.82 -14.58
CA VAL A 184 2.78 10.57 -14.30
C VAL A 184 1.31 10.79 -13.93
N VAL A 185 0.98 11.95 -13.35
CA VAL A 185 -0.42 12.32 -13.06
C VAL A 185 -1.15 12.71 -14.35
N GLU A 186 -0.48 13.43 -15.25
CA GLU A 186 -1.02 13.74 -16.58
C GLU A 186 -1.20 12.47 -17.42
N ALA A 187 -0.24 11.53 -17.35
CA ALA A 187 -0.34 10.25 -18.02
C ALA A 187 -1.51 9.43 -17.48
N GLN A 188 -1.81 9.52 -16.19
CA GLN A 188 -2.95 8.83 -15.60
C GLN A 188 -4.31 9.28 -16.14
N ASP A 189 -4.52 10.58 -16.41
CA ASP A 189 -5.78 11.17 -16.94
C ASP A 189 -7.06 10.66 -16.24
N GLY A 190 -7.01 10.56 -14.91
CA GLY A 190 -8.13 10.08 -14.10
C GLY A 190 -8.35 8.56 -14.11
N ALA A 191 -7.60 7.77 -14.89
CA ALA A 191 -7.57 6.32 -14.79
C ALA A 191 -6.96 5.84 -13.46
N HIS A 192 -7.00 4.53 -13.18
CA HIS A 192 -6.33 4.00 -12.00
C HIS A 192 -4.79 4.14 -12.14
N PRO A 193 -4.03 4.42 -11.07
CA PRO A 193 -2.57 4.56 -11.13
C PRO A 193 -1.80 3.35 -11.69
N LEU A 194 -2.38 2.14 -11.67
CA LEU A 194 -1.79 0.95 -12.29
C LEU A 194 -1.91 0.92 -13.82
N LEU A 195 -2.65 1.84 -14.41
CA LEU A 195 -2.82 1.98 -15.86
C LEU A 195 -1.87 3.03 -16.46
N VAL A 196 -0.79 3.37 -15.76
CA VAL A 196 0.29 4.22 -16.26
C VAL A 196 1.50 3.34 -16.61
N ASP A 197 1.99 3.44 -17.84
CA ASP A 197 3.13 2.69 -18.36
C ASP A 197 4.46 3.24 -17.84
N CYS A 198 4.70 3.01 -16.56
CA CYS A 198 5.88 3.49 -15.85
C CYS A 198 7.19 2.91 -16.39
N ALA A 199 7.14 1.72 -17.01
CA ALA A 199 8.30 1.07 -17.61
C ALA A 199 8.76 1.82 -18.87
N ASN A 200 7.83 2.16 -19.77
CA ASN A 200 8.18 2.95 -20.95
C ASN A 200 8.54 4.41 -20.59
N ILE A 201 7.90 5.00 -19.57
CA ILE A 201 8.33 6.32 -19.05
C ILE A 201 9.80 6.26 -18.60
N ALA A 202 10.17 5.24 -17.82
CA ALA A 202 11.56 5.08 -17.37
C ALA A 202 12.52 4.87 -18.55
N ALA A 203 12.15 4.03 -19.52
CA ALA A 203 12.96 3.77 -20.71
C ALA A 203 13.22 5.04 -21.54
N ASP A 204 12.18 5.82 -21.83
CA ASP A 204 12.31 7.03 -22.63
C ASP A 204 13.04 8.14 -21.86
N TYR A 205 12.82 8.24 -20.55
CA TYR A 205 13.61 9.12 -19.68
C TYR A 205 15.12 8.76 -19.74
N THR A 206 15.48 7.47 -19.70
CA THR A 206 16.90 7.09 -19.82
C THR A 206 17.52 7.42 -21.17
N THR A 207 16.72 7.51 -22.22
CA THR A 207 17.19 7.77 -23.59
C THR A 207 17.35 9.26 -23.89
N GLY A 208 16.43 10.10 -23.40
CA GLY A 208 16.42 11.53 -23.74
C GLY A 208 15.94 12.47 -22.64
N GLY A 209 15.88 12.00 -21.39
CA GLY A 209 15.45 12.78 -20.24
C GLY A 209 14.02 13.29 -20.36
N THR A 210 13.72 14.40 -19.71
CA THR A 210 12.39 15.03 -19.73
C THR A 210 11.97 15.49 -21.13
N ALA A 211 12.92 15.83 -22.02
CA ALA A 211 12.63 16.25 -23.39
C ALA A 211 12.01 15.13 -24.26
N ALA A 212 12.46 13.89 -24.09
CA ALA A 212 11.86 12.73 -24.77
C ALA A 212 10.40 12.54 -24.34
N LEU A 213 10.16 12.61 -23.02
CA LEU A 213 8.82 12.49 -22.45
C LEU A 213 7.87 13.61 -22.92
N THR A 214 8.34 14.85 -22.94
CA THR A 214 7.57 15.99 -23.48
C THR A 214 7.21 15.80 -24.95
N THR A 215 8.14 15.27 -25.76
CA THR A 215 7.92 15.04 -27.19
C THR A 215 6.87 13.95 -27.43
N ALA A 216 6.91 12.86 -26.66
CA ALA A 216 5.93 11.78 -26.73
C ALA A 216 4.53 12.24 -26.25
N GLY A 217 4.50 13.09 -25.21
CA GLY A 217 3.27 13.52 -24.54
C GLY A 217 2.78 12.50 -23.51
N ALA A 218 2.24 12.96 -22.39
CA ALA A 218 1.92 12.10 -21.24
C ALA A 218 0.89 11.00 -21.55
N LEU A 219 -0.13 11.30 -22.37
CA LEU A 219 -1.17 10.33 -22.74
C LEU A 219 -0.64 9.15 -23.56
N ALA A 220 0.55 9.24 -24.16
CA ALA A 220 1.18 8.13 -24.86
C ALA A 220 1.55 6.97 -23.92
N TYR A 221 1.62 7.23 -22.61
CA TYR A 221 1.98 6.26 -21.57
C TYR A 221 0.75 5.75 -20.81
N GLN A 222 -0.45 5.89 -21.38
CA GLN A 222 -1.64 5.22 -20.86
C GLN A 222 -1.69 3.78 -21.32
N ILE A 223 -1.97 2.91 -20.36
CA ILE A 223 -2.25 1.51 -20.63
C ILE A 223 -3.75 1.39 -20.91
N ALA A 224 -4.09 0.85 -22.08
CA ALA A 224 -5.45 0.43 -22.36
C ALA A 224 -5.87 -0.68 -21.37
N PRO A 225 -6.95 -0.51 -20.59
CA PRO A 225 -7.38 -1.51 -19.63
C PRO A 225 -7.91 -2.76 -20.33
N ALA A 226 -7.65 -3.92 -19.73
CA ALA A 226 -8.21 -5.19 -20.15
C ALA A 226 -9.63 -5.39 -19.58
N SER A 227 -10.30 -6.43 -20.05
CA SER A 227 -11.60 -6.89 -19.54
C SER A 227 -11.69 -8.41 -19.47
N VAL A 228 -12.56 -8.90 -18.60
CA VAL A 228 -12.94 -10.32 -18.54
C VAL A 228 -14.45 -10.47 -18.64
N SER A 229 -14.90 -11.44 -19.44
CA SER A 229 -16.29 -11.84 -19.57
C SER A 229 -16.52 -13.28 -19.10
N PHE A 230 -17.68 -13.55 -18.51
CA PHE A 230 -18.09 -14.87 -18.03
C PHE A 230 -19.61 -15.00 -18.02
N THR A 231 -20.12 -16.22 -18.17
CA THR A 231 -21.55 -16.53 -18.12
C THR A 231 -21.88 -17.36 -16.90
N VAL A 232 -22.82 -16.87 -16.08
CA VAL A 232 -23.34 -17.59 -14.91
C VAL A 232 -24.67 -18.25 -15.29
N SER A 233 -24.88 -19.45 -14.77
CA SER A 233 -26.15 -20.19 -14.86
C SER A 233 -26.43 -20.84 -13.52
N GLY A 234 -27.68 -20.78 -13.05
CA GLY A 234 -28.08 -21.39 -11.78
C GLY A 234 -27.72 -20.56 -10.55
N ALA A 235 -27.68 -19.23 -10.66
CA ALA A 235 -27.51 -18.33 -9.52
C ALA A 235 -28.67 -18.49 -8.52
N ALA A 236 -28.43 -19.25 -7.45
CA ALA A 236 -29.42 -19.55 -6.40
C ALA A 236 -29.28 -18.65 -5.15
N VAL A 237 -28.20 -17.89 -5.06
CA VAL A 237 -27.86 -16.98 -3.95
C VAL A 237 -27.42 -15.64 -4.52
N PRO A 238 -27.43 -14.54 -3.75
CA PRO A 238 -26.83 -13.28 -4.20
C PRO A 238 -25.35 -13.47 -4.50
N LEU A 239 -24.94 -13.14 -5.73
CA LEU A 239 -23.57 -13.27 -6.19
C LEU A 239 -22.96 -11.90 -6.50
N ALA A 240 -21.66 -11.78 -6.26
CA ALA A 240 -20.82 -10.70 -6.75
C ALA A 240 -19.59 -11.29 -7.46
N ALA A 241 -19.04 -10.57 -8.42
CA ALA A 241 -17.79 -10.93 -9.08
C ALA A 241 -16.75 -9.81 -8.97
N ARG A 242 -15.50 -10.21 -8.87
CA ARG A 242 -14.35 -9.30 -8.74
C ARG A 242 -13.11 -9.89 -9.38
N VAL A 243 -12.15 -9.03 -9.68
CA VAL A 243 -10.79 -9.40 -10.03
C VAL A 243 -9.88 -8.93 -8.91
N SER A 244 -8.82 -9.68 -8.60
CA SER A 244 -7.83 -9.30 -7.56
C SER A 244 -6.95 -8.12 -7.97
N ASP A 245 -7.24 -7.49 -9.10
CA ASP A 245 -6.60 -6.27 -9.60
C ASP A 245 -7.21 -5.04 -8.92
N PRO A 246 -6.40 -4.17 -8.29
CA PRO A 246 -6.86 -2.91 -7.70
C PRO A 246 -7.55 -1.95 -8.68
N ALA A 247 -7.19 -1.98 -9.97
CA ALA A 247 -7.77 -1.08 -10.97
C ALA A 247 -9.17 -1.50 -11.42
N SER A 248 -9.40 -2.81 -11.51
CA SER A 248 -10.61 -3.43 -12.03
C SER A 248 -11.91 -2.91 -11.41
N ASP A 249 -13.00 -2.98 -12.16
CA ASP A 249 -14.34 -2.72 -11.63
C ASP A 249 -14.86 -3.87 -10.78
N ILE A 250 -15.72 -3.55 -9.81
CA ILE A 250 -16.46 -4.57 -9.06
C ILE A 250 -17.79 -4.83 -9.78
N LYS A 251 -18.20 -6.09 -9.89
CA LYS A 251 -19.58 -6.45 -10.23
C LYS A 251 -20.33 -6.85 -8.96
N PRO A 252 -21.05 -5.92 -8.30
CA PRO A 252 -21.66 -6.17 -7.00
C PRO A 252 -22.87 -7.12 -7.07
N GLU A 253 -23.47 -7.24 -8.26
CA GLU A 253 -24.61 -8.12 -8.50
C GLU A 253 -24.34 -8.94 -9.77
N VAL A 254 -24.45 -10.25 -9.63
CA VAL A 254 -24.28 -11.23 -10.69
C VAL A 254 -25.49 -12.16 -10.68
N ALA A 255 -26.26 -12.12 -11.76
CA ALA A 255 -27.39 -13.02 -12.01
C ALA A 255 -27.05 -13.99 -13.14
N ASP A 256 -27.99 -14.86 -13.51
CA ASP A 256 -27.85 -15.68 -14.71
C ASP A 256 -27.66 -14.81 -15.96
N GLY A 257 -26.71 -15.20 -16.82
CA GLY A 257 -26.37 -14.48 -18.03
C GLY A 257 -24.90 -14.07 -18.13
N LEU A 258 -24.60 -13.29 -19.16
CA LEU A 258 -23.26 -12.79 -19.48
C LEU A 258 -22.92 -11.54 -18.66
N HIS A 259 -21.74 -11.54 -18.04
CA HIS A 259 -21.19 -10.42 -17.29
C HIS A 259 -19.81 -10.06 -17.79
N THR A 260 -19.45 -8.79 -17.61
CA THR A 260 -18.12 -8.26 -17.93
C THR A 260 -17.61 -7.38 -16.79
N ILE A 261 -16.36 -7.61 -16.41
CA ILE A 261 -15.56 -6.73 -15.56
C ILE A 261 -14.51 -6.06 -16.45
N ALA A 262 -14.40 -4.74 -16.38
CA ALA A 262 -13.47 -3.92 -17.14
C ALA A 262 -12.48 -3.23 -16.20
N GLY A 263 -11.59 -2.40 -16.77
CA GLY A 263 -10.65 -1.60 -15.99
C GLY A 263 -9.43 -2.39 -15.50
N ILE A 264 -9.19 -3.59 -16.05
CA ILE A 264 -8.18 -4.51 -15.52
C ILE A 264 -6.78 -4.06 -15.95
N ALA A 265 -5.87 -3.84 -15.00
CA ALA A 265 -4.47 -3.57 -15.30
C ALA A 265 -3.76 -4.83 -15.85
N PRO A 266 -2.74 -4.70 -16.72
CA PRO A 266 -1.97 -5.86 -17.16
C PRO A 266 -1.30 -6.57 -15.99
N GLY A 267 -1.32 -7.90 -16.01
CA GLY A 267 -0.82 -8.72 -14.91
C GLY A 267 -1.53 -10.05 -14.80
N SER A 268 -1.17 -10.84 -13.80
CA SER A 268 -1.86 -12.09 -13.47
C SER A 268 -2.76 -11.87 -12.26
N TRP A 269 -4.05 -12.08 -12.43
CA TRP A 269 -5.06 -11.76 -11.44
C TRP A 269 -6.06 -12.91 -11.28
N ASP A 270 -6.57 -13.07 -10.06
CA ASP A 270 -7.66 -13.98 -9.76
C ASP A 270 -8.99 -13.34 -10.11
N VAL A 271 -9.77 -14.02 -10.93
CA VAL A 271 -11.20 -13.72 -11.13
C VAL A 271 -11.99 -14.59 -10.17
N ALA A 272 -12.79 -13.98 -9.30
CA ALA A 272 -13.57 -14.67 -8.29
C ALA A 272 -15.06 -14.30 -8.36
N ILE A 273 -15.92 -15.29 -8.13
CA ILE A 273 -17.37 -15.11 -7.92
C ILE A 273 -17.69 -15.60 -6.52
N VAL A 274 -18.41 -14.79 -5.76
CA VAL A 274 -18.66 -15.02 -4.34
C VAL A 274 -20.10 -14.78 -3.94
N SER A 275 -20.47 -15.33 -2.79
CA SER A 275 -21.69 -14.96 -2.04
C SER A 275 -21.30 -14.65 -0.59
N GLY A 276 -21.39 -13.38 -0.19
CA GLY A 276 -20.75 -12.92 1.05
C GLY A 276 -19.25 -13.21 1.04
N ASP A 277 -18.77 -13.94 2.04
CA ASP A 277 -17.37 -14.37 2.15
C ASP A 277 -17.08 -15.70 1.44
N ALA A 278 -18.11 -16.43 1.02
CA ALA A 278 -17.95 -17.72 0.35
C ALA A 278 -17.46 -17.55 -1.10
N VAL A 279 -16.32 -18.15 -1.43
CA VAL A 279 -15.81 -18.19 -2.81
C VAL A 279 -16.41 -19.38 -3.54
N LEU A 280 -17.19 -19.10 -4.60
CA LEU A 280 -17.87 -20.13 -5.39
C LEU A 280 -17.19 -20.45 -6.71
N TYR A 281 -16.35 -19.54 -7.19
CA TYR A 281 -15.49 -19.73 -8.36
C TYR A 281 -14.22 -18.90 -8.17
N ARG A 282 -13.07 -19.45 -8.57
CA ARG A 282 -11.79 -18.72 -8.63
C ARG A 282 -10.97 -19.25 -9.80
N ALA A 283 -10.41 -18.36 -10.59
CA ALA A 283 -9.45 -18.71 -11.63
C ALA A 283 -8.43 -17.59 -11.84
N THR A 284 -7.14 -17.95 -11.84
CA THR A 284 -6.07 -17.02 -12.20
C THR A 284 -5.99 -16.86 -13.72
N LYS A 285 -5.90 -15.62 -14.18
CA LYS A 285 -5.74 -15.27 -15.60
C LYS A 285 -4.69 -14.19 -15.75
N THR A 286 -3.94 -14.28 -16.85
CA THR A 286 -3.03 -13.22 -17.28
C THR A 286 -3.76 -12.32 -18.27
N PHE A 287 -3.60 -11.01 -18.10
CA PHE A 287 -4.20 -9.98 -18.91
C PHE A 287 -3.10 -9.12 -19.54
N ALA A 288 -3.12 -8.99 -20.86
CA ALA A 288 -2.33 -8.00 -21.59
C ALA A 288 -3.09 -6.67 -21.72
N ALA A 289 -2.37 -5.59 -22.04
CA ALA A 289 -2.98 -4.28 -22.28
C ALA A 289 -4.05 -4.36 -23.38
N GLY A 290 -5.24 -3.84 -23.10
CA GLY A 290 -6.39 -3.82 -24.03
C GLY A 290 -7.03 -5.18 -24.33
N GLU A 291 -6.62 -6.25 -23.65
CA GLU A 291 -7.12 -7.59 -23.93
C GLU A 291 -8.57 -7.80 -23.44
N SER A 292 -9.34 -8.59 -24.18
CA SER A 292 -10.64 -9.10 -23.72
C SER A 292 -10.56 -10.61 -23.52
N VAL A 293 -10.56 -11.06 -22.27
CA VAL A 293 -10.54 -12.48 -21.91
C VAL A 293 -11.97 -13.00 -21.76
N SER A 294 -12.26 -14.20 -22.27
CA SER A 294 -13.55 -14.87 -22.03
C SER A 294 -13.34 -16.18 -21.28
N LEU A 295 -14.09 -16.35 -20.19
CA LEU A 295 -14.10 -17.57 -19.37
C LEU A 295 -15.17 -18.57 -19.82
N GLY A 296 -16.08 -18.17 -20.72
CA GLY A 296 -17.26 -18.96 -21.07
C GLY A 296 -18.21 -19.13 -19.88
N THR A 297 -18.90 -20.27 -19.82
CA THR A 297 -19.77 -20.62 -18.69
C THR A 297 -18.96 -21.07 -17.49
N VAL A 298 -19.15 -20.42 -16.35
CA VAL A 298 -18.48 -20.75 -15.10
C VAL A 298 -19.34 -21.70 -14.26
N ALA A 299 -18.72 -22.76 -13.74
CA ALA A 299 -19.38 -23.69 -12.82
C ALA A 299 -19.15 -23.22 -11.38
N LEU A 300 -20.23 -22.86 -10.68
CA LEU A 300 -20.17 -22.46 -9.28
C LEU A 300 -20.13 -23.70 -8.38
N THR A 301 -19.22 -23.69 -7.40
CA THR A 301 -19.04 -24.78 -6.43
C THR A 301 -19.31 -24.30 -5.02
N VAL A 302 -20.08 -25.06 -4.25
CA VAL A 302 -20.28 -24.79 -2.82
C VAL A 302 -18.99 -25.13 -2.05
N PRO A 303 -18.51 -24.27 -1.14
CA PRO A 303 -17.32 -24.56 -0.34
C PRO A 303 -17.52 -25.82 0.51
N ALA A 304 -16.44 -26.57 0.73
CA ALA A 304 -16.47 -27.72 1.64
C ALA A 304 -16.84 -27.27 3.07
N PRO A 305 -17.62 -28.07 3.82
CA PRO A 305 -17.87 -27.79 5.23
C PRO A 305 -16.57 -27.85 6.04
N GLU A 306 -16.44 -26.96 7.03
CA GLU A 306 -15.36 -26.97 8.01
C GLU A 306 -15.79 -27.73 9.27
N LEU A 307 -14.86 -28.47 9.87
CA LEU A 307 -15.06 -29.24 11.09
C LEU A 307 -14.28 -28.61 12.24
N THR A 308 -14.92 -28.36 13.38
CA THR A 308 -14.27 -27.85 14.60
C THR A 308 -14.56 -28.78 15.79
N PRO A 309 -13.54 -29.37 16.45
CA PRO A 309 -12.12 -29.29 16.13
C PRO A 309 -11.79 -29.96 14.79
N ALA A 310 -10.86 -29.37 14.04
CA ALA A 310 -10.35 -29.97 12.81
C ALA A 310 -9.74 -31.34 13.10
N ARG A 311 -9.73 -32.20 12.07
CA ARG A 311 -9.31 -33.61 12.18
C ARG A 311 -7.89 -33.71 12.75
N THR A 312 -7.81 -33.99 14.04
CA THR A 312 -6.59 -34.33 14.76
C THR A 312 -6.87 -35.65 15.46
N GLY A 313 -5.89 -36.55 15.55
CA GLY A 313 -6.12 -37.87 16.13
C GLY A 313 -6.69 -37.74 17.55
N PHE A 314 -7.93 -38.20 17.76
CA PHE A 314 -8.59 -38.12 19.05
C PHE A 314 -8.40 -39.45 19.80
N THR A 315 -7.89 -39.37 21.03
CA THR A 315 -7.78 -40.54 21.92
C THR A 315 -9.08 -40.86 22.64
N ASP A 316 -9.99 -39.89 22.71
CA ASP A 316 -11.29 -39.96 23.37
C ASP A 316 -12.39 -39.38 22.46
N SER A 317 -13.66 -39.50 22.85
CA SER A 317 -14.78 -38.89 22.12
C SER A 317 -14.71 -37.37 22.15
N VAL A 318 -14.91 -36.72 21.00
CA VAL A 318 -14.97 -35.26 20.88
C VAL A 318 -16.30 -34.80 20.27
N SER A 319 -16.77 -33.64 20.69
CA SER A 319 -17.87 -32.94 20.03
C SER A 319 -17.31 -32.21 18.80
N VAL A 320 -17.93 -32.43 17.64
CA VAL A 320 -17.54 -31.78 16.38
C VAL A 320 -18.70 -30.92 15.90
N GLU A 321 -18.42 -29.64 15.67
CA GLU A 321 -19.31 -28.70 15.00
C GLU A 321 -18.94 -28.63 13.51
N MET A 322 -19.96 -28.56 12.65
CA MET A 322 -19.77 -28.43 11.21
C MET A 322 -20.37 -27.12 10.72
N SER A 323 -19.63 -26.36 9.92
CA SER A 323 -20.11 -25.09 9.35
C SER A 323 -19.77 -24.99 7.87
N CYS A 324 -20.48 -24.13 7.14
CA CYS A 324 -20.18 -23.82 5.74
C CYS A 324 -20.21 -22.30 5.56
N ALA A 325 -19.21 -21.76 4.87
CA ALA A 325 -19.13 -20.33 4.60
C ALA A 325 -20.29 -19.81 3.73
N LEU A 326 -20.89 -20.67 2.90
CA LEU A 326 -22.05 -20.30 2.09
C LEU A 326 -23.32 -20.36 2.95
N SER A 327 -23.87 -19.20 3.28
CA SER A 327 -25.12 -19.10 4.04
C SER A 327 -26.27 -19.83 3.34
N GLY A 328 -27.09 -20.54 4.13
CA GLY A 328 -28.21 -21.34 3.64
C GLY A 328 -27.83 -22.73 3.09
N SER A 329 -26.57 -23.14 3.19
CA SER A 329 -26.14 -24.49 2.79
C SER A 329 -26.65 -25.57 3.75
N SER A 330 -27.06 -26.70 3.20
CA SER A 330 -27.33 -27.93 3.95
C SER A 330 -26.08 -28.82 3.99
N ILE A 331 -25.76 -29.34 5.17
CA ILE A 331 -24.62 -30.25 5.37
C ILE A 331 -25.18 -31.65 5.65
N TYR A 332 -24.67 -32.65 4.92
CA TYR A 332 -25.02 -34.06 5.10
C TYR A 332 -23.75 -34.85 5.42
N TYR A 333 -23.85 -35.85 6.30
CA TYR A 333 -22.68 -36.61 6.76
C TYR A 333 -22.96 -38.12 6.89
N THR A 334 -21.87 -38.89 6.89
CA THR A 334 -21.83 -40.33 7.10
C THR A 334 -20.80 -40.64 8.20
N LEU A 335 -20.98 -41.74 8.91
CA LEU A 335 -20.05 -42.20 9.95
C LEU A 335 -19.23 -43.43 9.51
N ASP A 336 -19.57 -44.00 8.36
CA ASP A 336 -18.98 -45.23 7.81
C ASP A 336 -17.88 -44.96 6.78
N GLY A 337 -17.59 -43.69 6.49
CA GLY A 337 -16.57 -43.26 5.53
C GLY A 337 -17.02 -43.23 4.07
N THR A 338 -18.30 -43.48 3.78
CA THR A 338 -18.85 -43.32 2.43
C THR A 338 -19.08 -41.85 2.08
N VAL A 339 -19.11 -41.49 0.79
CA VAL A 339 -19.38 -40.11 0.34
C VAL A 339 -20.83 -39.74 0.71
N PRO A 340 -21.07 -38.66 1.46
CA PRO A 340 -22.42 -38.23 1.80
C PRO A 340 -23.24 -37.88 0.55
N THR A 341 -24.53 -38.19 0.60
CA THR A 341 -25.53 -37.79 -0.40
C THR A 341 -26.67 -37.04 0.30
N ILE A 342 -27.64 -36.53 -0.46
CA ILE A 342 -28.82 -35.87 0.12
C ILE A 342 -29.68 -36.81 1.00
N ASP A 343 -29.54 -38.12 0.81
CA ASP A 343 -30.22 -39.15 1.62
C ASP A 343 -29.46 -39.50 2.91
N SER A 344 -28.24 -38.97 3.08
CA SER A 344 -27.45 -39.16 4.30
C SER A 344 -28.00 -38.34 5.47
N THR A 345 -27.42 -38.50 6.66
CA THR A 345 -27.89 -37.77 7.85
C THR A 345 -27.69 -36.28 7.68
N HIS A 346 -28.77 -35.49 7.74
CA HIS A 346 -28.72 -34.03 7.70
C HIS A 346 -28.18 -33.49 9.03
N TYR A 347 -27.18 -32.63 8.96
CA TYR A 347 -26.64 -31.94 10.11
C TYR A 347 -27.52 -30.73 10.46
N THR A 348 -27.98 -30.64 11.71
CA THR A 348 -28.91 -29.60 12.17
C THR A 348 -28.29 -28.54 13.06
N GLY A 349 -26.99 -28.63 13.35
CA GLY A 349 -26.35 -27.84 14.41
C GLY A 349 -26.58 -28.46 15.77
#